data_AF-A0A7S1CJF6-F1
#
_entry.id   AF-A0A7S1CJF6-F1
#
_cell.length_a   1.000
_cell.length_b   1.000
_cell.length_c   1.000
_cell.angle_alpha   90.00
_cell.angle_beta   90.00
_cell.angle_gamma   90.00
#
_symmetry.space_group_name_H-M   'P 1'
#
loop_
_entity.id
_entity.type
_entity.pdbx_description
1 polymer ?
#
loop_
_entity_poly.entity_id
_entity_poly.type
_entity_poly.pdbx_seq_one_letter_code
_entity_poly.pdbx_strand_id
1 'polypeptide(L)'
;GSGGTPRATARRRGGGNNGLLRRFPVAPAFVGRKWEALFTHLVFECNVTPMGLLRSTEESGAPAPFVSTNPAKDVILCTGDLVFAFVRRDSRRSWEVAGVVEEDEESPSDSELIDD
;
A
#
# COMPACT_ATOMS: atom_id res chain seq x y z
N GLY A 1 31.50 -34.81 35.87
CA GLY A 1 31.13 -34.23 34.57
C GLY A 1 29.65 -33.96 34.59
N SER A 2 29.24 -32.70 34.62
CA SER A 2 27.82 -32.31 34.64
C SER A 2 27.41 -31.91 33.23
N GLY A 3 26.62 -32.75 32.57
CA GLY A 3 26.06 -32.49 31.26
C GLY A 3 24.97 -31.42 31.35
N GLY A 4 25.30 -30.19 30.97
CA GLY A 4 24.32 -29.14 30.76
C GLY A 4 23.53 -29.42 29.48
N THR A 5 22.23 -29.68 29.61
CA THR A 5 21.33 -29.71 28.47
C THR A 5 21.16 -28.29 27.93
N PRO A 6 21.36 -28.04 26.62
CA PRO A 6 21.13 -26.73 26.05
C PRO A 6 19.63 -26.44 26.10
N ARG A 7 19.27 -25.39 26.85
CA ARG A 7 17.94 -24.81 26.92
C ARG A 7 17.57 -24.33 25.52
N ALA A 8 16.78 -25.13 24.80
CA ALA A 8 16.25 -24.79 23.49
C ALA A 8 15.58 -23.42 23.58
N THR A 9 16.23 -22.41 23.01
CA THR A 9 15.60 -21.13 22.74
C THR A 9 14.45 -21.42 21.79
N ALA A 10 13.23 -21.42 22.32
CA ALA A 10 12.02 -21.38 21.53
C ALA A 10 12.18 -20.21 20.56
N ARG A 11 12.50 -20.52 19.29
CA ARG A 11 12.34 -19.59 18.19
C ARG A 11 10.91 -19.11 18.29
N ARG A 12 10.70 -17.89 18.81
CA ARG A 12 9.45 -17.18 18.65
C ARG A 12 9.22 -17.20 17.15
N ARG A 13 8.27 -18.03 16.69
CA ARG A 13 7.73 -17.92 15.35
C ARG A 13 7.30 -16.46 15.26
N GLY A 14 8.03 -15.66 14.49
CA GLY A 14 7.59 -14.31 14.16
C GLY A 14 6.18 -14.45 13.64
N GLY A 15 5.22 -13.85 14.36
CA GLY A 15 3.84 -13.82 13.88
C GLY A 15 3.91 -13.25 12.47
N GLY A 16 3.54 -14.07 11.49
CA GLY A 16 3.61 -13.67 10.09
C GLY A 16 2.77 -12.42 9.93
N ASN A 17 3.44 -11.27 9.78
CA ASN A 17 2.81 -10.03 9.36
C ASN A 17 2.39 -10.23 7.91
N ASN A 18 1.30 -10.98 7.72
CA ASN A 18 0.69 -11.23 6.42
C ASN A 18 -0.05 -9.97 5.99
N GLY A 19 0.70 -8.92 5.65
CA GLY A 19 0.14 -7.76 4.95
C GLY A 19 0.49 -7.80 3.47
N LEU A 20 -0.31 -7.11 2.70
CA LEU A 20 -0.17 -6.99 1.24
C LEU A 20 0.20 -5.54 0.93
N LEU A 21 1.16 -5.36 0.02
CA LEU A 21 1.36 -4.06 -0.59
C LEU A 21 0.27 -3.88 -1.64
N ARG A 22 -0.51 -2.81 -1.51
CA ARG A 22 -1.57 -2.43 -2.44
C ARG A 22 -1.35 -1.01 -2.90
N ARG A 23 -2.01 -0.65 -4.00
CA ARG A 23 -2.14 0.74 -4.47
C ARG A 23 -3.61 1.07 -4.66
N PHE A 24 -3.98 2.33 -4.47
CA PHE A 24 -5.36 2.80 -4.64
C PHE A 24 -5.43 4.30 -4.93
N PRO A 25 -6.50 4.79 -5.58
CA PRO A 25 -6.65 6.21 -5.86
C PRO A 25 -6.84 7.03 -4.58
N VAL A 26 -6.41 8.30 -4.59
CA VAL A 26 -6.74 9.23 -3.51
C VAL A 26 -8.26 9.42 -3.45
N ALA A 27 -8.86 9.14 -2.30
CA ALA A 27 -10.29 9.33 -2.11
C ALA A 27 -10.69 10.81 -2.31
N PRO A 28 -11.84 11.12 -2.94
CA PRO A 28 -12.24 12.49 -3.28
C PRO A 28 -12.21 13.49 -2.11
N ALA A 29 -12.49 13.03 -0.89
CA ALA A 29 -12.45 13.85 0.32
C ALA A 29 -11.04 14.35 0.72
N PHE A 30 -9.98 13.78 0.13
CA PHE A 30 -8.58 14.15 0.37
C PHE A 30 -7.93 14.90 -0.81
N VAL A 31 -8.61 15.00 -1.95
CA VAL A 31 -8.12 15.80 -3.08
C VAL A 31 -8.02 17.28 -2.68
N GLY A 32 -6.90 17.92 -3.01
CA GLY A 32 -6.58 19.28 -2.60
C GLY A 32 -6.14 19.42 -1.13
N ARG A 33 -6.15 18.32 -0.35
CA ARG A 33 -5.63 18.31 1.02
C ARG A 33 -4.17 17.89 1.05
N LYS A 34 -3.52 18.17 2.18
CA LYS A 34 -2.14 17.76 2.45
C LYS A 34 -2.04 16.25 2.65
N TRP A 35 -0.92 15.68 2.23
CA TRP A 35 -0.54 14.28 2.46
C TRP A 35 -0.68 13.86 3.92
N GLU A 36 -0.30 14.73 4.86
CA GLU A 36 -0.46 14.49 6.31
C GLU A 36 -1.89 14.09 6.70
N ALA A 37 -2.90 14.75 6.14
CA ALA A 37 -4.30 14.47 6.48
C ALA A 37 -4.71 13.05 6.04
N LEU A 38 -4.31 12.64 4.84
CA LEU A 38 -4.55 11.29 4.34
C LEU A 38 -3.74 10.26 5.12
N PHE A 39 -2.47 10.55 5.39
CA PHE A 39 -1.58 9.69 6.16
C PHE A 39 -2.17 9.38 7.54
N THR A 40 -2.55 10.43 8.28
CA THR A 40 -3.17 10.28 9.60
C THR A 40 -4.46 9.46 9.53
N HIS A 41 -5.33 9.73 8.56
CA HIS A 41 -6.55 8.95 8.40
C HIS A 41 -6.27 7.47 8.14
N LEU A 42 -5.40 7.16 7.17
CA LEU A 42 -5.07 5.77 6.82
C LEU A 42 -4.47 5.02 8.03
N VAL A 43 -3.57 5.65 8.76
CA VAL A 43 -2.89 5.00 9.90
C VAL A 43 -3.83 4.80 11.08
N PHE A 44 -4.51 5.86 11.53
CA PHE A 44 -5.25 5.83 12.78
C PHE A 44 -6.68 5.31 12.62
N GLU A 45 -7.34 5.60 11.51
CA GLU A 45 -8.73 5.19 11.28
C GLU A 45 -8.82 3.87 10.49
N CYS A 46 -7.93 3.66 9.52
CA CYS A 46 -7.99 2.49 8.64
C CYS A 46 -7.01 1.37 9.01
N ASN A 47 -6.07 1.60 9.92
CA ASN A 47 -4.96 0.67 10.23
C ASN A 47 -4.16 0.25 8.97
N VAL A 48 -3.98 1.19 8.05
CA VAL A 48 -3.24 1.06 6.79
C VAL A 48 -1.97 1.90 6.89
N THR A 49 -0.84 1.35 6.47
CA THR A 49 0.43 2.10 6.47
C THR A 49 0.76 2.60 5.07
N PRO A 50 0.49 3.87 4.74
CA PRO A 50 0.88 4.45 3.46
C PRO A 50 2.41 4.59 3.38
N MET A 51 2.95 4.27 2.21
CA MET A 51 4.39 4.19 1.93
C MET A 51 4.84 5.24 0.92
N GLY A 52 3.98 5.59 -0.03
CA GLY A 52 4.32 6.53 -1.09
C GLY A 52 3.15 6.91 -1.98
N LEU A 53 3.43 7.84 -2.87
CA LEU A 53 2.49 8.45 -3.80
C LEU A 53 3.04 8.30 -5.22
N LEU A 54 2.28 7.71 -6.14
CA LEU A 54 2.52 7.78 -7.57
C LEU A 54 1.77 8.98 -8.13
N ARG A 55 2.50 9.90 -8.78
CA ARG A 55 1.90 11.03 -9.47
C ARG A 55 2.08 10.90 -10.98
N SER A 56 1.01 11.16 -11.72
CA SER A 56 1.03 11.18 -13.18
C SER A 56 1.79 12.40 -13.72
N THR A 57 2.14 12.35 -15.00
CA THR A 57 2.74 13.49 -15.72
C THR A 57 1.79 14.67 -15.80
N GLU A 58 0.49 14.42 -16.01
CA GLU A 58 -0.55 15.44 -16.13
C GLU A 58 -0.66 16.30 -14.86
N GLU A 59 -0.57 15.67 -13.69
CA GLU A 59 -0.72 16.35 -12.39
C GLU A 59 0.59 17.01 -11.91
N SER A 60 1.74 16.53 -12.36
CA SER A 60 3.04 17.03 -11.90
C SER A 60 3.76 17.96 -12.86
N GLY A 61 3.42 17.93 -14.15
CA GLY A 61 4.23 18.53 -15.21
C GLY A 61 5.59 17.87 -15.41
N ALA A 62 5.86 16.73 -14.75
CA ALA A 62 7.10 15.99 -14.89
C ALA A 62 7.18 15.25 -16.24
N PRO A 63 8.39 14.96 -16.75
CA PRO A 63 8.55 14.26 -18.03
C PRO A 63 8.08 12.81 -18.01
N ALA A 64 7.92 12.22 -16.82
CA ALA A 64 7.47 10.85 -16.60
C ALA A 64 6.73 10.76 -15.25
N PRO A 65 5.81 9.79 -15.08
CA PRO A 65 5.21 9.55 -13.77
C PRO A 65 6.29 9.12 -12.78
N PHE A 66 6.14 9.51 -11.52
CA PHE A 66 7.14 9.21 -10.50
C PHE A 66 6.51 8.82 -9.17
N VAL A 67 7.27 8.02 -8.41
CA VAL A 67 6.92 7.64 -7.05
C VAL A 67 7.68 8.53 -6.06
N SER A 68 6.93 9.24 -5.23
CA SER A 68 7.47 9.87 -4.03
C SER A 68 7.32 8.91 -2.85
N THR A 69 8.44 8.36 -2.38
CA THR A 69 8.47 7.54 -1.18
C THR A 69 8.51 8.43 0.05
N ASN A 70 7.61 8.19 1.01
CA ASN A 70 7.40 9.05 2.17
C ASN A 70 7.33 10.56 1.81
N PRO A 71 6.29 10.98 1.06
CA PRO A 71 6.13 12.38 0.65
C PRO A 71 6.17 13.35 1.82
N ALA A 72 6.62 14.57 1.58
CA ALA A 72 6.60 15.62 2.59
C ALA A 72 5.15 15.88 3.07
N LYS A 73 4.99 16.19 4.36
CA LYS A 73 3.68 16.32 5.01
C LYS A 73 2.75 17.34 4.34
N ASP A 74 3.32 18.34 3.69
CA ASP A 74 2.66 19.46 3.04
C ASP A 74 2.38 19.25 1.54
N VAL A 75 2.79 18.11 0.96
CA VAL A 75 2.43 17.74 -0.42
C VAL A 75 0.92 17.77 -0.59
N ILE A 76 0.43 18.54 -1.55
CA ILE A 76 -1.00 18.61 -1.88
C ILE A 76 -1.34 17.43 -2.79
N LEU A 77 -2.40 16.71 -2.44
CA LEU A 77 -2.89 15.54 -3.17
C LEU A 77 -3.75 15.97 -4.36
N CYS A 78 -3.59 15.25 -5.47
CA CYS A 78 -4.30 15.46 -6.72
C CYS A 78 -5.27 14.30 -7.01
N THR A 79 -6.21 14.51 -7.93
CA THR A 79 -7.21 13.49 -8.31
C THR A 79 -6.56 12.29 -9.00
N GLY A 80 -5.51 12.52 -9.80
CA GLY A 80 -4.78 11.45 -10.49
C GLY A 80 -3.72 10.72 -9.66
N ASP A 81 -3.59 11.03 -8.36
CA ASP A 81 -2.59 10.37 -7.52
C ASP A 81 -3.03 8.95 -7.11
N LEU A 82 -2.08 8.02 -7.11
CA LEU A 82 -2.24 6.70 -6.48
C LEU A 82 -1.37 6.58 -5.23
N VAL A 83 -1.91 5.95 -4.20
CA VAL A 83 -1.26 5.77 -2.90
C VAL A 83 -0.82 4.33 -2.78
N PHE A 84 0.48 4.09 -2.58
CA PHE A 84 0.98 2.78 -2.19
C PHE A 84 0.91 2.61 -0.68
N ALA A 85 0.33 1.51 -0.21
CA ALA A 85 0.20 1.24 1.20
C ALA A 85 0.31 -0.24 1.55
N PHE A 86 0.83 -0.52 2.75
CA PHE A 86 0.82 -1.84 3.34
C PHE A 86 -0.49 -2.04 4.12
N VAL A 87 -1.28 -3.02 3.70
CA VAL A 87 -2.58 -3.36 4.27
C VAL A 87 -2.48 -4.70 4.98
N ARG A 88 -2.82 -4.74 6.27
CA ARG A 88 -2.83 -5.99 7.04
C ARG A 88 -4.06 -6.83 6.68
N ARG A 89 -3.91 -8.16 6.57
CA ARG A 89 -5.04 -9.07 6.24
C ARG A 89 -6.22 -9.00 7.21
N ASP A 90 -5.99 -8.63 8.47
CA ASP A 90 -7.02 -8.44 9.49
C ASP A 90 -7.82 -7.14 9.31
N SER A 91 -7.31 -6.19 8.53
CA SER A 91 -7.91 -4.87 8.29
C SER A 91 -8.82 -4.85 7.05
N ARG A 92 -9.19 -6.04 6.56
CA ARG A 92 -9.99 -6.28 5.35
C ARG A 92 -11.43 -5.75 5.39
N ARG A 93 -11.88 -5.08 6.44
CA ARG A 93 -13.18 -4.37 6.45
C ARG A 93 -13.06 -2.85 6.45
N SER A 94 -11.86 -2.32 6.73
CA SER A 94 -11.65 -0.88 6.87
C SER A 94 -11.23 -0.19 5.57
N TRP A 95 -10.82 -0.96 4.54
CA TRP A 95 -10.32 -0.45 3.26
C TRP A 95 -11.43 -0.12 2.26
N GLU A 96 -12.55 -0.85 2.27
CA GLU A 96 -13.73 -0.51 1.46
C GLU A 96 -14.30 0.87 1.85
N VAL A 97 -14.21 1.23 3.14
CA VAL A 97 -14.65 2.53 3.68
C VAL A 97 -13.76 3.68 3.18
N ALA A 98 -12.50 3.39 2.83
CA ALA A 98 -11.59 4.37 2.28
C ALA A 98 -11.76 4.57 0.75
N GLY A 99 -12.74 3.92 0.12
CA GLY A 99 -12.97 4.01 -1.33
C GLY A 99 -11.92 3.30 -2.18
N VAL A 100 -11.22 2.32 -1.59
CA VAL A 100 -10.20 1.52 -2.28
C VAL A 100 -10.89 0.47 -3.14
N VAL A 101 -10.97 0.72 -4.44
CA VAL A 101 -11.40 -0.29 -5.41
C VAL A 101 -10.19 -1.21 -5.66
N GLU A 102 -10.33 -2.51 -5.37
CA GLU A 102 -9.40 -3.49 -5.90
C GLU A 102 -9.59 -3.48 -7.43
N GLU A 103 -8.64 -2.89 -8.16
CA GLU A 103 -8.48 -3.24 -9.57
C GLU A 103 -8.02 -4.70 -9.55
N ASP A 104 -8.95 -5.63 -9.78
CA ASP A 104 -8.62 -6.99 -10.13
C ASP A 104 -7.64 -6.91 -11.30
N GLU A 105 -6.38 -7.27 -11.07
CA GLU A 105 -5.44 -7.55 -12.15
C GLU A 105 -6.08 -8.67 -12.95
N GLU A 106 -6.73 -8.29 -14.05
CA GLU A 106 -7.22 -9.20 -15.07
C GLU A 106 -6.01 -10.04 -15.47
N SER A 107 -6.00 -11.29 -15.00
CA SER A 107 -4.91 -12.22 -15.27
C SER A 107 -4.77 -12.31 -16.78
N PRO A 108 -3.59 -12.10 -17.36
CA PRO A 108 -3.42 -12.23 -18.80
C PRO A 108 -3.88 -13.63 -19.19
N SER A 109 -4.95 -13.71 -19.97
CA SER A 109 -5.49 -14.96 -20.48
C SER A 109 -4.45 -15.55 -21.43
N ASP A 110 -3.73 -16.55 -20.93
CA ASP A 110 -2.74 -17.32 -21.64
C ASP A 110 -3.44 -18.22 -22.66
N SER A 111 -3.59 -17.76 -23.91
CA SER A 111 -4.03 -18.51 -25.12
C SER A 111 -3.98 -17.50 -26.29
N GLU A 112 -3.15 -17.61 -27.33
CA GLU A 112 -3.13 -18.69 -28.32
C GLU A 112 -1.69 -18.97 -28.80
N LEU A 113 -1.25 -20.23 -28.65
CA LEU A 113 -0.16 -20.81 -29.44
C LEU A 113 -0.68 -20.99 -30.87
N ILE A 114 -0.12 -20.23 -31.81
CA ILE A 114 -0.27 -20.49 -33.23
C ILE A 114 0.72 -21.64 -33.54
N ASP A 115 0.19 -22.85 -33.77
CA ASP A 115 0.94 -23.94 -34.39
C ASP A 115 1.00 -23.69 -35.91
N ASP A 116 2.22 -23.64 -36.45
CA ASP A 116 2.55 -23.59 -37.89
C ASP A 116 2.36 -24.96 -38.59
#